data_AF-A0A9E3ZYS1-F1
#
_entry.id   AF-A0A9E3ZYS1-F1
#
_cell.length_a   1.000
_cell.length_b   1.000
_cell.length_c   1.000
_cell.angle_alpha   90.00
_cell.angle_beta   90.00
_cell.angle_gamma   90.00
#
_symmetry.space_group_name_H-M   'P 1'
#
loop_
_entity.id
_entity.type
_entity.pdbx_description
1 polymer ?
#
loop_
_entity_poly.entity_id
_entity_poly.type
_entity_poly.pdbx_seq_one_letter_code
_entity_poly.pdbx_strand_id
1 'polypeptide(L)'
;MENTETVTLTPAQRLHFDIYGFVLLENVLTADEVARMKDALHRMKADPDLESKRVYAHKRGEHHILLGNLVEYDPALLEYAAHPKLVPLVEEVVGGKVRLEETEAIINSRDPEADIKELHKRRYNPTGLHRGTQHGWGTYIEQSKFHCIFVKTLTYLTDVGADDGGTCFIPGSHRLTWDREEMIEAALSDDKLIYQVEATAGSVLLFPESLIHSTTAIRSDKERTILVAGYTPPMVREWPGNEISPEFIETLPEDIKPLISGSDSWRWERRY
;
A
#
# COMPACT_ATOMS: atom_id res chain seq x y z
N MET A 1 -9.04 15.01 -29.89
CA MET A 1 -8.49 13.85 -29.15
C MET A 1 -7.20 14.33 -28.53
N GLU A 2 -7.27 14.85 -27.31
CA GLU A 2 -6.08 15.21 -26.56
C GLU A 2 -5.31 13.92 -26.30
N ASN A 3 -4.03 13.94 -26.66
CA ASN A 3 -3.10 12.86 -26.44
C ASN A 3 -2.80 12.86 -24.93
N THR A 4 -3.63 12.21 -24.12
CA THR A 4 -3.35 11.99 -22.70
C THR A 4 -2.11 11.12 -22.63
N GLU A 5 -0.96 11.74 -22.29
CA GLU A 5 0.26 11.00 -22.00
C GLU A 5 -0.08 9.89 -21.02
N THR A 6 0.19 8.65 -21.43
CA THR A 6 -0.10 7.49 -20.61
C THR A 6 0.83 7.54 -19.41
N VAL A 7 0.27 7.65 -18.20
CA VAL A 7 1.07 7.61 -16.97
C VAL A 7 1.73 6.24 -16.84
N THR A 8 3.05 6.21 -16.86
CA THR A 8 3.90 5.00 -16.76
C THR A 8 5.14 5.27 -15.90
N LEU A 9 5.71 4.22 -15.33
CA LEU A 9 7.01 4.28 -14.69
C LEU A 9 8.09 4.63 -15.73
N THR A 10 9.05 5.46 -15.34
CA THR A 10 10.28 5.62 -16.14
C THR A 10 11.03 4.29 -16.20
N PRO A 11 11.90 4.06 -17.20
CA PRO A 11 12.70 2.83 -17.27
C PRO A 11 13.51 2.55 -15.99
N ALA A 12 14.04 3.58 -15.32
CA ALA A 12 14.77 3.44 -14.07
C ALA A 12 13.86 3.01 -12.90
N GLN A 13 12.68 3.62 -12.78
CA GLN A 13 11.68 3.23 -11.78
C GLN A 13 11.19 1.81 -12.00
N ARG A 14 10.93 1.43 -13.26
CA ARG A 14 10.52 0.08 -13.61
C ARG A 14 11.61 -0.94 -13.29
N LEU A 15 12.86 -0.66 -13.64
CA LEU A 15 13.99 -1.53 -13.31
C LEU A 15 14.17 -1.66 -11.79
N HIS A 16 13.99 -0.57 -11.04
CA HIS A 16 14.05 -0.60 -9.57
C HIS A 16 12.96 -1.53 -9.00
N PHE A 17 11.73 -1.45 -9.50
CA PHE A 17 10.66 -2.37 -9.13
C PHE A 17 11.00 -3.82 -9.48
N ASP A 18 11.48 -4.09 -10.68
CA ASP A 18 11.79 -5.46 -11.13
C ASP A 18 12.95 -6.09 -10.32
N ILE A 19 13.95 -5.30 -9.92
CA ILE A 19 15.10 -5.76 -9.13
C ILE A 19 14.74 -5.88 -7.64
N TYR A 20 14.20 -4.81 -7.05
CA TYR A 20 14.07 -4.67 -5.59
C TYR A 20 12.66 -4.95 -5.08
N GLY A 21 11.67 -4.99 -5.97
CA GLY A 21 10.27 -5.26 -5.63
C GLY A 21 9.50 -4.04 -5.19
N PHE A 22 10.05 -2.83 -5.25
CA PHE A 22 9.30 -1.62 -4.92
C PHE A 22 9.82 -0.43 -5.72
N VAL A 23 9.08 0.66 -5.71
CA VAL A 23 9.58 1.98 -6.13
C VAL A 23 8.96 3.05 -5.24
N LEU A 24 9.78 4.01 -4.80
CA LEU A 24 9.30 5.23 -4.15
C LEU A 24 9.08 6.30 -5.22
N LEU A 25 7.87 6.82 -5.29
CA LEU A 25 7.46 7.90 -6.16
C LEU A 25 7.34 9.15 -5.29
N GLU A 26 8.30 10.07 -5.42
CA GLU A 26 8.37 11.26 -4.58
C GLU A 26 7.35 12.31 -5.02
N ASN A 27 6.70 12.97 -4.06
CA ASN A 27 5.82 14.14 -4.28
C ASN A 27 4.72 13.92 -5.35
N VAL A 28 4.07 12.75 -5.35
CA VAL A 28 3.00 12.44 -6.31
C VAL A 28 1.71 13.19 -5.97
N LEU A 29 1.35 13.20 -4.69
CA LEU A 29 0.19 13.92 -4.17
C LEU A 29 0.59 15.34 -3.78
N THR A 30 -0.33 16.27 -4.03
CA THR A 30 -0.22 17.66 -3.61
C THR A 30 -0.44 17.80 -2.10
N ALA A 31 0.01 18.92 -1.53
CA ALA A 31 -0.22 19.24 -0.13
C ALA A 31 -1.73 19.28 0.23
N ASP A 32 -2.57 19.76 -0.69
CA ASP A 32 -4.02 19.82 -0.50
C ASP A 32 -4.66 18.42 -0.49
N GLU A 33 -4.23 17.53 -1.38
CA GLU A 33 -4.67 16.13 -1.38
C GLU A 33 -4.28 15.44 -0.07
N VAL A 34 -3.02 15.61 0.36
CA VAL A 34 -2.53 15.07 1.63
C VAL A 34 -3.35 15.58 2.80
N ALA A 35 -3.62 16.89 2.86
CA ALA A 35 -4.40 17.50 3.93
C ALA A 35 -5.83 16.95 3.98
N ARG A 36 -6.53 16.87 2.84
CA ARG A 36 -7.91 16.33 2.79
C ARG A 36 -7.97 14.88 3.24
N MET A 37 -7.05 14.04 2.76
CA MET A 37 -7.00 12.61 3.13
C MET A 37 -6.69 12.46 4.62
N LYS A 38 -5.72 13.23 5.14
CA LYS A 38 -5.38 13.20 6.56
C LYS A 38 -6.55 13.65 7.45
N ASP A 39 -7.23 14.72 7.08
CA ASP A 39 -8.41 15.21 7.82
C ASP A 39 -9.55 14.17 7.83
N ALA A 40 -9.80 13.50 6.71
CA ALA A 40 -10.78 12.42 6.62
C ALA A 40 -10.43 11.26 7.57
N LEU A 41 -9.16 10.83 7.60
CA LEU A 41 -8.70 9.77 8.49
C LEU A 41 -8.76 10.17 9.97
N HIS A 42 -8.50 11.43 10.33
CA HIS A 42 -8.66 11.89 11.71
C HIS A 42 -10.12 11.98 12.14
N ARG A 43 -11.04 12.39 11.24
CA ARG A 43 -12.49 12.30 11.49
C ARG A 43 -12.90 10.85 11.74
N MET A 44 -12.44 9.93 10.88
CA MET A 44 -12.68 8.49 11.01
C MET A 44 -12.14 7.92 12.32
N LYS A 45 -10.91 8.28 12.72
CA LYS A 45 -10.31 7.86 14.00
C LYS A 45 -11.15 8.27 15.21
N ALA A 46 -11.81 9.42 15.14
CA ALA A 46 -12.65 9.97 16.20
C ALA A 46 -14.12 9.53 16.13
N ASP A 47 -14.51 8.80 15.08
CA ASP A 47 -15.90 8.40 14.84
C ASP A 47 -16.28 7.22 15.75
N PRO A 48 -17.31 7.37 16.60
CA PRO A 48 -17.74 6.29 17.49
C PRO A 48 -18.55 5.21 16.76
N ASP A 49 -18.96 5.44 15.51
CA ASP A 49 -19.91 4.61 14.77
C ASP A 49 -19.32 4.20 13.41
N LEU A 50 -18.14 3.59 13.44
CA LEU A 50 -17.45 3.07 12.25
C LEU A 50 -18.14 1.83 11.66
N GLU A 51 -18.71 0.98 12.53
CA GLU A 51 -19.35 -0.27 12.11
C GLU A 51 -20.57 -0.02 11.21
N SER A 52 -21.43 0.96 11.55
CA SER A 52 -22.58 1.32 10.72
C SER A 52 -22.16 1.86 9.35
N LYS A 53 -20.94 2.39 9.26
CA LYS A 53 -20.31 2.91 8.03
C LYS A 53 -19.43 1.86 7.35
N ARG A 54 -19.52 0.60 7.77
CA ARG A 54 -18.80 -0.56 7.18
C ARG A 54 -17.28 -0.45 7.26
N VAL A 55 -16.74 0.39 8.14
CA VAL A 55 -15.30 0.53 8.39
C VAL A 55 -14.90 -0.43 9.50
N TYR A 56 -13.92 -1.29 9.23
CA TYR A 56 -13.31 -2.11 10.28
C TYR A 56 -12.13 -1.38 10.92
N ALA A 57 -11.92 -1.62 12.22
CA ALA A 57 -10.87 -0.97 12.98
C ALA A 57 -10.14 -1.96 13.89
N HIS A 58 -8.81 -1.91 13.88
CA HIS A 58 -7.94 -2.69 14.76
C HIS A 58 -7.03 -1.76 15.56
N LYS A 59 -7.25 -1.71 16.87
CA LYS A 59 -6.46 -0.88 17.80
C LYS A 59 -5.48 -1.73 18.59
N ARG A 60 -4.26 -1.22 18.76
CA ARG A 60 -3.23 -1.79 19.66
C ARG A 60 -2.79 -0.68 20.61
N GLY A 61 -3.50 -0.57 21.74
CA GLY A 61 -3.42 0.61 22.60
C GLY A 61 -3.83 1.90 21.88
N GLU A 62 -3.56 3.04 22.50
CA GLU A 62 -3.85 4.37 21.92
C GLU A 62 -2.85 4.79 20.85
N HIS A 63 -1.66 4.17 20.83
CA HIS A 63 -0.56 4.56 19.95
C HIS A 63 -0.69 3.99 18.53
N HIS A 64 -1.62 3.06 18.27
CA HIS A 64 -1.76 2.42 16.96
C HIS A 64 -3.22 2.09 16.64
N ILE A 65 -3.70 2.65 15.52
CA ILE A 65 -4.97 2.28 14.92
C ILE A 65 -4.77 1.94 13.44
N LEU A 66 -5.31 0.79 13.02
CA LEU A 66 -5.54 0.43 11.63
C LEU A 66 -7.04 0.57 11.35
N LEU A 67 -7.36 1.21 10.23
CA LEU A 67 -8.72 1.39 9.70
C LEU A 67 -8.76 0.78 8.31
N GLY A 68 -9.88 0.17 7.91
CA GLY A 68 -10.02 -0.32 6.54
C GLY A 68 -11.45 -0.34 6.03
N ASN A 69 -11.59 -0.64 4.74
CA ASN A 69 -12.79 -0.40 3.93
C ASN A 69 -13.21 1.09 3.92
N LEU A 70 -12.34 1.91 3.35
CA LEU A 70 -12.32 3.36 3.53
C LEU A 70 -13.14 4.16 2.51
N VAL A 71 -13.38 3.59 1.33
CA VAL A 71 -13.86 4.36 0.16
C VAL A 71 -15.29 4.90 0.32
N GLU A 72 -16.13 4.23 1.10
CA GLU A 72 -17.51 4.67 1.37
C GLU A 72 -17.58 5.79 2.42
N TYR A 73 -16.51 6.00 3.20
CA TYR A 73 -16.53 6.92 4.34
C TYR A 73 -16.34 8.39 3.95
N ASP A 74 -15.40 8.68 3.04
CA ASP A 74 -15.08 10.06 2.64
C ASP A 74 -14.60 10.11 1.17
N PRO A 75 -15.08 11.09 0.36
CA PRO A 75 -14.67 11.24 -1.03
C PRO A 75 -13.16 11.32 -1.24
N ALA A 76 -12.40 11.91 -0.31
CA ALA A 76 -10.94 11.99 -0.44
C ALA A 76 -10.27 10.60 -0.43
N LEU A 77 -10.89 9.60 0.22
CA LEU A 77 -10.40 8.22 0.29
C LEU A 77 -10.77 7.43 -0.97
N LEU A 78 -11.94 7.71 -1.55
CA LEU A 78 -12.32 7.21 -2.89
C LEU A 78 -11.41 7.78 -3.97
N GLU A 79 -11.17 9.09 -3.96
CA GLU A 79 -10.27 9.77 -4.91
C GLU A 79 -8.85 9.19 -4.86
N TYR A 80 -8.38 8.82 -3.67
CA TYR A 80 -7.10 8.11 -3.51
C TYR A 80 -7.11 6.73 -4.19
N ALA A 81 -8.14 5.92 -3.90
CA ALA A 81 -8.27 4.56 -4.44
C ALA A 81 -8.46 4.54 -5.97
N ALA A 82 -8.96 5.63 -6.56
CA ALA A 82 -9.12 5.79 -8.00
C ALA A 82 -8.16 6.83 -8.60
N HIS A 83 -7.04 7.13 -7.94
CA HIS A 83 -6.21 8.27 -8.30
C HIS A 83 -5.59 8.14 -9.71
N PRO A 84 -5.76 9.13 -10.61
CA PRO A 84 -5.43 9.02 -12.04
C PRO A 84 -3.94 8.89 -12.33
N LYS A 85 -3.05 9.26 -11.39
CA LYS A 85 -1.61 9.00 -11.51
C LYS A 85 -1.16 7.66 -10.93
N LEU A 86 -1.97 7.02 -10.07
CA LEU A 86 -1.55 5.83 -9.33
C LEU A 86 -2.05 4.55 -10.00
N VAL A 87 -3.34 4.48 -10.32
CA VAL A 87 -3.95 3.30 -10.95
C VAL A 87 -3.22 2.91 -12.23
N PRO A 88 -2.83 3.84 -13.13
CA PRO A 88 -2.10 3.44 -14.33
C PRO A 88 -0.72 2.82 -14.07
N LEU A 89 -0.04 3.21 -12.99
CA LEU A 89 1.26 2.62 -12.60
C LEU A 89 1.07 1.22 -12.03
N VAL A 90 0.00 1.02 -11.26
CA VAL A 90 -0.39 -0.30 -10.75
C VAL A 90 -0.71 -1.24 -11.92
N GLU A 91 -1.55 -0.82 -12.86
CA GLU A 91 -1.87 -1.60 -14.06
C GLU A 91 -0.61 -2.00 -14.86
N GLU A 92 0.42 -1.13 -14.92
CA GLU A 92 1.68 -1.41 -15.62
C GLU A 92 2.49 -2.55 -14.96
N VAL A 93 2.57 -2.56 -13.62
CA VAL A 93 3.30 -3.61 -12.89
C VAL A 93 2.46 -4.88 -12.71
N VAL A 94 1.13 -4.75 -12.69
CA VAL A 94 0.20 -5.89 -12.71
C VAL A 94 0.11 -6.51 -14.10
N GLY A 95 0.33 -5.74 -15.17
CA GLY A 95 0.30 -6.18 -16.57
C GLY A 95 -1.10 -6.25 -17.18
N GLY A 96 -2.01 -5.39 -16.72
CA GLY A 96 -3.40 -5.34 -17.17
C GLY A 96 -4.27 -4.45 -16.30
N LYS A 97 -5.55 -4.34 -16.68
CA LYS A 97 -6.59 -3.71 -15.86
C LYS A 97 -6.65 -4.32 -14.46
N VAL A 98 -7.07 -3.53 -13.49
CA VAL A 98 -7.15 -3.92 -12.09
C VAL A 98 -8.48 -3.53 -11.47
N ARG A 99 -8.80 -4.17 -10.36
CA ARG A 99 -9.84 -3.81 -9.40
C ARG A 99 -9.20 -3.41 -8.07
N LEU A 100 -9.93 -2.67 -7.24
CA LEU A 100 -9.51 -2.29 -5.89
C LEU A 100 -9.67 -3.47 -4.94
N GLU A 101 -8.63 -4.12 -4.47
CA GLU A 101 -8.71 -5.26 -3.55
C GLU A 101 -9.09 -4.84 -2.12
N GLU A 102 -8.45 -3.77 -1.63
CA GLU A 102 -8.60 -3.31 -0.25
C GLU A 102 -8.18 -1.85 -0.11
N THR A 103 -8.66 -1.21 0.95
CA THR A 103 -8.14 0.08 1.42
C THR A 103 -7.90 0.02 2.91
N GLU A 104 -6.75 0.50 3.33
CA GLU A 104 -6.35 0.55 4.73
C GLU A 104 -5.66 1.87 5.05
N ALA A 105 -5.73 2.29 6.30
CA ALA A 105 -4.96 3.40 6.82
C ALA A 105 -4.40 3.04 8.18
N ILE A 106 -3.17 3.48 8.44
CA ILE A 106 -2.54 3.32 9.75
C ILE A 106 -2.19 4.70 10.28
N ILE A 107 -2.72 5.02 11.46
CA ILE A 107 -2.34 6.18 12.25
C ILE A 107 -1.66 5.64 13.50
N ASN A 108 -0.36 5.88 13.64
CA ASN A 108 0.39 5.37 14.78
C ASN A 108 1.47 6.33 15.25
N SER A 109 1.90 6.13 16.49
CA SER A 109 3.00 6.84 17.14
C SER A 109 3.87 5.83 17.87
N ARG A 110 4.95 6.29 18.50
CA ARG A 110 5.80 5.42 19.32
C ARG A 110 4.96 4.71 20.39
N ASP A 111 5.16 3.39 20.48
CA ASP A 111 4.62 2.60 21.58
C ASP A 111 5.18 3.14 22.92
N PRO A 112 4.32 3.59 23.85
CA PRO A 112 4.77 4.15 25.12
C PRO A 112 5.57 3.16 25.97
N GLU A 113 5.41 1.86 25.74
CA GLU A 113 6.12 0.80 26.47
C GLU A 113 7.42 0.36 25.77
N ALA A 114 7.76 0.95 24.62
CA ALA A 114 8.97 0.59 23.89
C ALA A 114 10.25 1.03 24.63
N ASP A 115 11.19 0.10 24.79
CA ASP A 115 12.55 0.44 25.25
C ASP A 115 13.36 1.04 24.10
N ILE A 116 13.44 2.37 24.09
CA ILE A 116 14.19 3.14 23.08
C ILE A 116 15.67 2.74 23.03
N LYS A 117 16.29 2.41 24.17
CA LYS A 117 17.71 2.02 24.18
C LYS A 117 17.90 0.69 23.47
N GLU A 118 16.97 -0.24 23.63
CA GLU A 118 16.98 -1.51 22.89
C GLU A 118 16.75 -1.29 21.39
N LEU A 119 15.79 -0.43 21.01
CA LEU A 119 15.54 -0.11 19.60
C LEU A 119 16.73 0.55 18.88
N HIS A 120 17.60 1.25 19.60
CA HIS A 120 18.83 1.82 19.03
C HIS A 120 19.97 0.81 18.82
N LYS A 121 19.87 -0.43 19.34
CA LYS A 121 20.88 -1.46 19.10
C LYS A 121 20.88 -2.01 17.68
N ARG A 122 19.77 -1.85 16.97
CA ARG A 122 19.60 -2.26 15.57
C ARG A 122 19.36 -1.05 14.70
N ARG A 123 19.78 -1.15 13.43
CA ARG A 123 19.51 -0.10 12.45
C ARG A 123 18.01 0.00 12.18
N TYR A 124 17.39 -1.15 11.92
CA TYR A 124 15.96 -1.27 11.61
C TYR A 124 15.29 -2.24 12.59
N ASN A 125 14.07 -1.91 13.00
CA ASN A 125 13.27 -2.72 13.93
C ASN A 125 11.91 -3.06 13.31
N PRO A 126 11.84 -4.01 12.36
CA PRO A 126 10.57 -4.42 11.77
C PRO A 126 9.61 -4.96 12.85
N THR A 127 8.33 -4.59 12.78
CA THR A 127 7.34 -5.01 13.79
C THR A 127 6.57 -6.28 13.41
N GLY A 128 6.99 -6.95 12.33
CA GLY A 128 6.41 -8.19 11.81
C GLY A 128 6.54 -8.25 10.30
N LEU A 129 7.62 -8.87 9.81
CA LEU A 129 7.85 -9.08 8.38
C LEU A 129 6.86 -10.13 7.85
N HIS A 130 6.18 -9.81 6.75
CA HIS A 130 5.16 -10.66 6.14
C HIS A 130 5.04 -10.39 4.64
N ARG A 131 4.22 -11.21 3.96
CA ARG A 131 3.83 -11.06 2.54
C ARG A 131 2.41 -11.62 2.37
N GLY A 132 1.57 -10.99 1.55
CA GLY A 132 0.22 -11.46 1.24
C GLY A 132 0.16 -12.50 0.11
N THR A 133 1.18 -12.57 -0.74
CA THR A 133 1.29 -13.59 -1.80
C THR A 133 2.71 -14.15 -1.89
N GLN A 134 2.93 -15.14 -2.76
CA GLN A 134 4.24 -15.75 -2.97
C GLN A 134 4.60 -15.80 -4.45
N HIS A 135 5.90 -15.89 -4.75
CA HIS A 135 6.38 -16.10 -6.11
C HIS A 135 5.73 -17.34 -6.75
N GLY A 136 5.47 -17.28 -8.06
CA GLY A 136 4.80 -18.32 -8.83
C GLY A 136 3.27 -18.18 -8.87
N TRP A 137 2.62 -17.94 -7.72
CA TRP A 137 1.16 -17.68 -7.69
C TRP A 137 0.83 -16.19 -7.81
N GLY A 138 1.54 -15.35 -7.05
CA GLY A 138 1.34 -13.90 -7.01
C GLY A 138 2.14 -13.14 -8.06
N THR A 139 2.90 -13.82 -8.92
CA THR A 139 3.80 -13.18 -9.88
C THR A 139 3.91 -14.01 -11.16
N TYR A 140 4.17 -13.36 -12.29
CA TYR A 140 4.40 -14.02 -13.57
C TYR A 140 5.34 -13.20 -14.46
N ILE A 141 5.83 -13.82 -15.54
CA ILE A 141 6.66 -13.16 -16.54
C ILE A 141 5.92 -13.21 -17.87
N GLU A 142 5.79 -12.05 -18.51
CA GLU A 142 5.16 -11.90 -19.82
C GLU A 142 5.85 -10.74 -20.55
N GLN A 143 6.01 -10.84 -21.87
CA GLN A 143 6.70 -9.81 -22.67
C GLN A 143 8.02 -9.28 -22.06
N SER A 144 8.86 -10.21 -21.56
CA SER A 144 10.17 -9.89 -20.95
C SER A 144 10.11 -8.99 -19.71
N LYS A 145 8.94 -8.83 -19.09
CA LYS A 145 8.71 -8.05 -17.89
C LYS A 145 8.26 -8.94 -16.73
N PHE A 146 8.66 -8.58 -15.52
CA PHE A 146 8.18 -9.21 -14.30
C PHE A 146 6.90 -8.50 -13.84
N HIS A 147 5.86 -9.27 -13.53
CA HIS A 147 4.56 -8.76 -13.14
C HIS A 147 4.09 -9.39 -11.83
N CYS A 148 3.31 -8.62 -11.07
CA CYS A 148 2.80 -9.02 -9.76
C CYS A 148 1.27 -8.88 -9.72
N ILE A 149 0.58 -9.91 -9.22
CA ILE A 149 -0.89 -9.98 -9.23
C ILE A 149 -1.51 -9.07 -8.17
N PHE A 150 -0.89 -8.92 -7.01
CA PHE A 150 -1.43 -8.07 -5.94
C PHE A 150 -0.42 -6.97 -5.62
N VAL A 151 -0.79 -5.72 -5.92
CA VAL A 151 0.08 -4.55 -5.82
C VAL A 151 -0.60 -3.47 -4.99
N LYS A 152 0.19 -2.82 -4.12
CA LYS A 152 -0.25 -1.74 -3.25
C LYS A 152 0.37 -0.41 -3.63
N THR A 153 -0.42 0.63 -3.47
CA THR A 153 0.05 2.00 -3.31
C THR A 153 -0.07 2.36 -1.83
N LEU A 154 1.06 2.62 -1.18
CA LEU A 154 1.13 3.11 0.20
C LEU A 154 1.67 4.54 0.18
N THR A 155 0.84 5.48 0.60
CA THR A 155 1.16 6.90 0.64
C THR A 155 1.50 7.33 2.04
N TYR A 156 2.57 8.10 2.17
CA TYR A 156 2.91 8.81 3.40
C TYR A 156 2.12 10.12 3.46
N LEU A 157 1.27 10.29 4.48
CA LEU A 157 0.52 11.54 4.75
C LEU A 157 1.21 12.43 5.80
N THR A 158 2.35 11.97 6.29
CA THR A 158 3.27 12.66 7.20
C THR A 158 4.69 12.42 6.71
N ASP A 159 5.61 13.34 6.97
CA ASP A 159 7.03 13.08 6.73
C ASP A 159 7.52 11.92 7.60
N VAL A 160 8.34 11.05 7.03
CA VAL A 160 8.90 9.87 7.69
C VAL A 160 10.41 9.85 7.46
N GLY A 161 11.17 10.13 8.52
CA GLY A 161 12.62 9.91 8.55
C GLY A 161 13.00 8.55 9.15
N ALA A 162 14.30 8.35 9.36
CA ALA A 162 14.88 7.11 9.91
C ALA A 162 14.25 6.62 11.23
N ASP A 163 13.74 7.53 12.07
CA ASP A 163 13.15 7.24 13.39
C ASP A 163 11.62 7.23 13.40
N ASP A 164 10.97 7.52 12.27
CA ASP A 164 9.52 7.75 12.17
C ASP A 164 8.77 6.48 11.72
N GLY A 165 9.43 5.32 11.77
CA GLY A 165 8.81 4.01 11.52
C GLY A 165 8.43 3.77 10.06
N GLY A 166 9.32 4.08 9.12
CA GLY A 166 9.06 3.85 7.69
C GLY A 166 8.73 2.39 7.35
N THR A 167 8.06 2.21 6.22
CA THR A 167 7.84 0.86 5.64
C THR A 167 9.20 0.29 5.30
N CYS A 168 9.42 -0.97 5.64
CA CYS A 168 10.65 -1.69 5.33
C CYS A 168 10.38 -2.95 4.53
N PHE A 169 11.41 -3.39 3.82
CA PHE A 169 11.38 -4.51 2.89
C PHE A 169 12.59 -5.41 3.07
N ILE A 170 12.46 -6.66 2.63
CA ILE A 170 13.60 -7.49 2.20
C ILE A 170 13.68 -7.35 0.67
N PRO A 171 14.55 -6.47 0.13
CA PRO A 171 14.53 -6.17 -1.30
C PRO A 171 14.78 -7.42 -2.16
N GLY A 172 13.99 -7.58 -3.23
CA GLY A 172 14.11 -8.70 -4.16
C GLY A 172 13.39 -9.99 -3.74
N SER A 173 12.85 -10.05 -2.51
CA SER A 173 12.20 -11.27 -2.00
C SER A 173 10.93 -11.66 -2.76
N HIS A 174 10.34 -10.75 -3.54
CA HIS A 174 9.16 -10.99 -4.38
C HIS A 174 9.41 -12.00 -5.51
N ARG A 175 10.67 -12.30 -5.80
CA ARG A 175 11.10 -13.25 -6.83
C ARG A 175 11.63 -14.57 -6.28
N LEU A 176 11.77 -14.66 -4.96
CA LEU A 176 12.42 -15.80 -4.31
C LEU A 176 11.38 -16.87 -3.94
N THR A 177 11.82 -18.13 -4.05
CA THR A 177 11.03 -19.32 -3.70
C THR A 177 11.46 -19.93 -2.36
N TRP A 178 12.28 -19.24 -1.58
CA TRP A 178 12.69 -19.70 -0.25
C TRP A 178 11.48 -19.78 0.68
N ASP A 179 11.62 -20.56 1.74
CA ASP A 179 10.69 -20.50 2.86
C ASP A 179 10.66 -19.07 3.43
N ARG A 180 9.47 -18.65 3.87
CA ARG A 180 9.26 -17.26 4.32
C ARG A 180 10.02 -17.00 5.61
N GLU A 181 9.91 -17.90 6.57
CA GLU A 181 10.52 -17.80 7.88
C GLU A 181 12.05 -17.84 7.75
N GLU A 182 12.59 -18.71 6.90
CA GLU A 182 14.04 -18.76 6.62
C GLU A 182 14.58 -17.44 6.06
N MET A 183 13.87 -16.80 5.11
CA MET A 183 14.25 -15.48 4.59
C MET A 183 14.21 -14.40 5.67
N ILE A 184 13.18 -14.41 6.51
CA ILE A 184 13.02 -13.44 7.59
C ILE A 184 14.14 -13.61 8.62
N GLU A 185 14.45 -14.84 9.02
CA GLU A 185 15.55 -15.11 9.95
C GLU A 185 16.89 -14.64 9.39
N ALA A 186 17.18 -14.95 8.13
CA ALA A 186 18.39 -14.48 7.44
C ALA A 186 18.45 -12.94 7.41
N ALA A 187 17.36 -12.27 7.03
CA ALA A 187 17.31 -10.81 6.98
C ALA A 187 17.44 -10.16 8.37
N LEU A 188 16.89 -10.78 9.41
CA LEU A 188 17.04 -10.29 10.78
C LEU A 188 18.44 -10.54 11.35
N SER A 189 19.24 -11.41 10.76
CA SER A 189 20.64 -11.65 11.16
C SER A 189 21.64 -10.64 10.56
N ASP A 190 21.29 -9.97 9.47
CA ASP A 190 22.10 -8.91 8.84
C ASP A 190 21.21 -7.75 8.39
N ASP A 191 21.25 -6.64 9.13
CA ASP A 191 20.45 -5.43 8.86
C ASP A 191 20.68 -4.85 7.45
N LYS A 192 21.74 -5.23 6.72
CA LYS A 192 21.95 -4.83 5.31
C LYS A 192 20.93 -5.44 4.35
N LEU A 193 20.27 -6.52 4.75
CA LEU A 193 19.23 -7.21 3.97
C LEU A 193 17.86 -6.56 4.14
N ILE A 194 17.71 -5.62 5.07
CA ILE A 194 16.50 -4.87 5.31
C ILE A 194 16.71 -3.45 4.81
N TYR A 195 15.70 -2.90 4.13
CA TYR A 195 15.69 -1.51 3.70
C TYR A 195 14.46 -0.82 4.25
N GLN A 196 14.63 0.26 5.01
CA GLN A 196 13.55 1.13 5.46
C GLN A 196 13.47 2.36 4.56
N VAL A 197 12.24 2.73 4.20
CA VAL A 197 11.95 3.92 3.40
C VAL A 197 11.91 5.15 4.29
N GLU A 198 12.54 6.22 3.82
CA GLU A 198 12.35 7.59 4.29
C GLU A 198 11.68 8.37 3.16
N ALA A 199 10.69 9.19 3.50
CA ALA A 199 9.87 9.87 2.51
C ALA A 199 9.20 11.12 3.08
N THR A 200 8.98 12.12 2.22
CA THR A 200 8.14 13.28 2.54
C THR A 200 6.66 12.96 2.35
N ALA A 201 5.80 13.70 3.05
CA ALA A 201 4.37 13.62 2.85
C ALA A 201 3.99 13.85 1.36
N GLY A 202 3.07 13.02 0.85
CA GLY A 202 2.66 12.99 -0.56
C GLY A 202 3.48 12.06 -1.44
N SER A 203 4.54 11.44 -0.91
CA SER A 203 5.27 10.37 -1.58
C SER A 203 4.53 9.04 -1.48
N VAL A 204 4.65 8.21 -2.52
CA VAL A 204 3.92 6.95 -2.66
C VAL A 204 4.88 5.79 -2.92
N LEU A 205 4.78 4.75 -2.12
CA LEU A 205 5.40 3.46 -2.39
C LEU A 205 4.49 2.60 -3.24
N LEU A 206 5.03 2.11 -4.35
CA LEU A 206 4.41 1.08 -5.17
C LEU A 206 5.18 -0.24 -4.97
N PHE A 207 4.52 -1.27 -4.43
CA PHE A 207 5.13 -2.56 -4.14
C PHE A 207 4.12 -3.72 -4.23
N PRO A 208 4.53 -4.94 -4.56
CA PRO A 208 3.65 -6.10 -4.59
C PRO A 208 3.58 -6.80 -3.24
N GLU A 209 2.44 -7.44 -2.97
CA GLU A 209 2.23 -8.28 -1.79
C GLU A 209 3.06 -9.57 -1.79
N SER A 210 3.80 -9.87 -2.86
CA SER A 210 4.81 -10.92 -2.88
C SER A 210 6.13 -10.49 -2.22
N LEU A 211 6.36 -9.19 -2.06
CA LEU A 211 7.54 -8.64 -1.38
C LEU A 211 7.37 -8.77 0.14
N ILE A 212 8.39 -9.29 0.82
CA ILE A 212 8.38 -9.37 2.28
C ILE A 212 8.61 -7.97 2.82
N HIS A 213 7.65 -7.51 3.61
CA HIS A 213 7.59 -6.14 4.08
C HIS A 213 7.06 -6.05 5.51
N SER A 214 7.26 -4.90 6.13
CA SER A 214 6.71 -4.55 7.43
C SER A 214 6.72 -3.03 7.60
N THR A 215 6.17 -2.56 8.71
CA THR A 215 6.57 -1.26 9.24
C THR A 215 7.71 -1.44 10.24
N THR A 216 8.44 -0.36 10.53
CA THR A 216 9.45 -0.34 11.58
C THR A 216 8.94 0.37 12.82
N ALA A 217 9.50 0.03 13.98
CA ALA A 217 9.17 0.69 15.24
C ALA A 217 9.47 2.19 15.16
N ILE A 218 8.52 3.02 15.59
CA ILE A 218 8.69 4.47 15.70
C ILE A 218 9.53 4.76 16.95
N ARG A 219 10.64 5.46 16.77
CA ARG A 219 11.55 5.90 17.84
C ARG A 219 11.33 7.37 18.21
N SER A 220 10.84 8.18 17.28
CA SER A 220 10.54 9.60 17.49
C SER A 220 9.27 9.84 18.31
N ASP A 221 8.94 11.12 18.53
CA ASP A 221 7.69 11.56 19.17
C ASP A 221 6.61 11.95 18.13
N LYS A 222 6.82 11.67 16.84
CA LYS A 222 5.89 12.06 15.77
C LYS A 222 4.81 11.00 15.57
N GLU A 223 3.63 11.46 15.18
CA GLU A 223 2.61 10.59 14.58
C GLU A 223 2.99 10.30 13.12
N ARG A 224 2.84 9.05 12.72
CA ARG A 224 2.92 8.59 11.34
C ARG A 224 1.51 8.28 10.85
N THR A 225 1.16 8.82 9.70
CA THR A 225 -0.09 8.51 9.00
C THR A 225 0.21 7.98 7.61
N ILE A 226 -0.26 6.79 7.30
CA ILE A 226 -0.18 6.20 5.95
C ILE A 226 -1.55 5.76 5.45
N LEU A 227 -1.73 5.84 4.14
CA LEU A 227 -2.94 5.42 3.43
C LEU A 227 -2.57 4.41 2.34
N VAL A 228 -3.30 3.31 2.25
CA VAL A 228 -3.01 2.16 1.42
C VAL A 228 -4.22 1.82 0.56
N ALA A 229 -3.95 1.56 -0.72
CA ALA A 229 -4.91 0.93 -1.62
C ALA A 229 -4.21 -0.25 -2.29
N GLY A 230 -4.83 -1.42 -2.17
CA GLY A 230 -4.39 -2.65 -2.79
C GLY A 230 -5.20 -2.94 -4.04
N TYR A 231 -4.57 -3.54 -5.05
CA TYR A 231 -5.22 -3.81 -6.34
C TYR A 231 -4.83 -5.18 -6.87
N THR A 232 -5.80 -5.83 -7.49
CA THR A 232 -5.67 -7.15 -8.11
C THR A 232 -6.31 -7.15 -9.49
N PRO A 233 -5.99 -8.10 -10.38
CA PRO A 233 -6.74 -8.31 -11.61
C PRO A 233 -8.25 -8.51 -11.34
N PRO A 234 -9.15 -8.08 -12.24
CA PRO A 234 -10.60 -8.14 -12.02
C PRO A 234 -11.14 -9.53 -11.68
N MET A 235 -10.48 -10.62 -12.13
CA MET A 235 -10.92 -11.98 -11.83
C MET A 235 -10.67 -12.41 -10.38
N VAL A 236 -9.90 -11.63 -9.61
CA VAL A 236 -9.64 -11.87 -8.19
C VAL A 236 -10.75 -11.23 -7.38
N ARG A 237 -11.30 -12.00 -6.43
CA ARG A 237 -12.28 -11.51 -5.47
C ARG A 237 -11.56 -10.79 -4.34
N GLU A 238 -12.13 -9.68 -3.90
CA GLU A 238 -11.68 -8.94 -2.74
C GLU A 238 -11.63 -9.79 -1.46
N TRP A 239 -10.72 -9.43 -0.56
CA TRP A 239 -10.70 -9.98 0.79
C TRP A 239 -12.03 -9.74 1.52
N PRO A 240 -12.53 -10.74 2.27
CA PRO A 240 -13.74 -10.57 3.09
C PRO A 240 -13.63 -9.37 4.02
N GLY A 241 -14.67 -8.53 4.03
CA GLY A 241 -14.72 -7.27 4.79
C GLY A 241 -14.35 -6.03 3.97
N ASN A 242 -13.88 -6.18 2.72
CA ASN A 242 -13.63 -5.07 1.80
C ASN A 242 -14.71 -4.96 0.70
N GLU A 243 -15.83 -5.68 0.84
CA GLU A 243 -16.95 -5.57 -0.09
C GLU A 243 -17.58 -4.18 -0.03
N ILE A 244 -17.70 -3.55 -1.19
CA ILE A 244 -18.36 -2.24 -1.35
C ILE A 244 -19.86 -2.42 -1.46
N SER A 245 -20.64 -1.56 -0.79
CA SER A 245 -22.10 -1.65 -0.84
C SER A 245 -22.64 -1.43 -2.27
N PRO A 246 -23.64 -2.23 -2.71
CA PRO A 246 -24.27 -2.04 -4.01
C PRO A 246 -24.82 -0.63 -4.20
N GLU A 247 -25.43 -0.06 -3.15
CA GLU A 247 -25.99 1.29 -3.16
C GLU A 247 -24.90 2.34 -3.43
N PHE A 248 -23.71 2.19 -2.83
CA PHE A 248 -22.60 3.09 -3.11
C PHE A 248 -22.07 2.93 -4.55
N ILE A 249 -21.95 1.69 -5.05
CA ILE A 249 -21.52 1.41 -6.43
C ILE A 249 -22.41 2.13 -7.45
N GLU A 250 -23.72 2.17 -7.23
CA GLU A 250 -24.67 2.88 -8.10
C GLU A 250 -24.39 4.39 -8.19
N THR A 251 -23.81 4.99 -7.16
CA THR A 251 -23.45 6.42 -7.13
C THR A 251 -22.14 6.75 -7.84
N LEU A 252 -21.32 5.74 -8.16
CA LEU A 252 -19.99 5.96 -8.72
C LEU A 252 -20.04 6.45 -10.17
N PRO A 253 -19.13 7.37 -10.56
CA PRO A 253 -18.85 7.68 -11.95
C PRO A 253 -18.53 6.41 -12.77
N GLU A 254 -19.00 6.36 -14.02
CA GLU A 254 -18.88 5.19 -14.89
C GLU A 254 -17.42 4.78 -15.18
N ASP A 255 -16.49 5.72 -15.16
CA ASP A 255 -15.07 5.49 -15.45
C ASP A 255 -14.31 4.79 -14.31
N ILE A 256 -14.73 4.98 -13.06
CA ILE A 256 -14.12 4.33 -11.88
C ILE A 256 -14.94 3.15 -11.37
N LYS A 257 -16.20 3.02 -11.78
CA LYS A 257 -17.12 1.97 -11.33
C LYS A 257 -16.54 0.56 -11.52
N PRO A 258 -15.91 0.18 -12.64
CA PRO A 258 -15.33 -1.16 -12.78
C PRO A 258 -14.14 -1.41 -11.85
N LEU A 259 -13.31 -0.38 -11.62
CA LEU A 259 -12.18 -0.45 -10.68
C LEU A 259 -12.67 -0.74 -9.26
N ILE A 260 -13.71 -0.04 -8.79
CA ILE A 260 -14.19 -0.16 -7.41
C ILE A 260 -15.06 -1.40 -7.21
N SER A 261 -15.93 -1.73 -8.18
CA SER A 261 -16.87 -2.86 -8.07
C SER A 261 -16.28 -4.21 -8.50
N GLY A 262 -15.19 -4.22 -9.28
CA GLY A 262 -14.66 -5.44 -9.90
C GLY A 262 -15.53 -6.01 -11.03
N SER A 263 -16.43 -5.21 -11.62
CA SER A 263 -17.41 -5.70 -12.62
C SER A 263 -16.78 -6.32 -13.88
N ASP A 264 -15.54 -5.94 -14.23
CA ASP A 264 -14.83 -6.43 -15.43
C ASP A 264 -14.23 -7.84 -15.28
N SER A 265 -14.59 -8.54 -14.19
CA SER A 265 -14.06 -9.82 -13.71
C SER A 265 -13.63 -10.89 -14.74
N TRP A 266 -14.35 -11.06 -15.85
CA TRP A 266 -14.11 -12.17 -16.78
C TRP A 266 -13.16 -11.86 -17.95
N ARG A 267 -12.97 -10.59 -18.32
CA ARG A 267 -12.10 -10.19 -19.43
C ARG A 267 -10.94 -9.39 -18.86
N TRP A 268 -9.89 -10.08 -18.44
CA TRP A 268 -8.69 -9.37 -18.01
C TRP A 268 -7.99 -8.74 -19.21
N GLU A 269 -8.25 -7.46 -19.42
CA GLU A 269 -7.62 -6.65 -20.44
C GLU A 269 -6.14 -6.43 -20.09
N ARG A 270 -5.27 -7.12 -20.84
CA ARG A 270 -3.83 -7.04 -20.64
C ARG A 270 -3.28 -5.70 -21.11
N ARG A 271 -2.30 -5.19 -20.38
CA ARG A 271 -1.65 -3.90 -20.63
C ARG A 271 -0.14 -4.12 -20.64
N TYR A 272 0.41 -4.31 -21.83
CA TYR A 272 1.84 -4.48 -22.07
C TYR A 272 2.24 -3.97 -23.45
#